data_AF-A0AAE1NY69-F1
#
_entry.id   AF-A0AAE1NY69-F1
#
_cell.length_a   1.000
_cell.length_b   1.000
_cell.length_c   1.000
_cell.angle_alpha   90.00
_cell.angle_beta   90.00
_cell.angle_gamma   90.00
#
_symmetry.space_group_name_H-M   'P 1'
#
loop_
_entity.id
_entity.type
_entity.pdbx_description
1 polymer ?
#
loop_
_entity_poly.entity_id
_entity_poly.type
_entity_poly.pdbx_seq_one_letter_code
_entity_poly.pdbx_strand_id
1 'polypeptide(L)'
;MAMHAIGTTRLTTALRKVTSIGMVISDQRGRHEPANKIVGAKAFHVREHIKLLPAMSCHSSRVNAPHRKYLEYRFTTEKLFVSYMEWLRDTYPEEKASLHYYSDVFTKEFNISFEQPRTDTCTTCNTFDVSIKNSNGDQAAVDDLIRQKKEHQQLAQQAQDFMKKIGEDNDPETRAICVDLQQTLPTPKITACVAYYKRKMWTYNLCIHNLKTNTSIMYLWDETQAKRGSCEVASCIKHWIDEESNIADFSQLVVVSDNCAGQNKNINLVLFYLRELHSRRLMSIDHVYLVPGHSYMACDRALGNIERHLRRVPILYTPEDYAYHIEQSVSRRYKVMRMKQAMFLNIGVL
;
A
#
# COMPACT_ATOMS: atom_id res chain seq x y z
N MET A 1 10.37 -35.27 70.50
CA MET A 1 10.79 -33.92 70.09
C MET A 1 11.56 -34.02 68.78
N ALA A 2 11.05 -33.43 67.69
CA ALA A 2 11.80 -33.36 66.45
C ALA A 2 12.84 -32.25 66.58
N MET A 3 14.12 -32.60 66.81
CA MET A 3 15.19 -31.65 67.15
C MET A 3 15.43 -30.55 66.09
N HIS A 4 14.91 -30.68 64.87
CA HIS A 4 15.18 -29.72 63.78
C HIS A 4 13.97 -29.28 62.95
N ALA A 5 12.72 -29.59 63.35
CA ALA A 5 11.51 -29.22 62.61
C ALA A 5 11.51 -29.60 61.10
N ILE A 6 12.27 -30.64 60.72
CA ILE A 6 12.35 -31.17 59.34
C ILE A 6 11.46 -32.41 59.26
N GLY A 7 10.54 -32.45 58.28
CA GLY A 7 9.70 -33.62 58.03
C GLY A 7 10.50 -34.84 57.55
N THR A 8 10.05 -36.05 57.92
CA THR A 8 10.71 -37.33 57.60
C THR A 8 10.98 -37.54 56.10
N THR A 9 10.08 -37.08 55.23
CA THR A 9 10.25 -37.13 53.77
C THR A 9 11.40 -36.26 53.27
N ARG A 10 11.61 -35.08 53.88
CA ARG A 10 12.73 -34.20 53.53
C ARG A 10 14.06 -34.79 54.00
N LEU A 11 14.08 -35.38 55.20
CA LEU A 11 15.27 -36.05 55.75
C LEU A 11 15.70 -37.23 54.88
N THR A 12 14.76 -38.11 54.50
CA THR A 12 15.03 -39.27 53.64
C THR A 12 15.46 -38.85 52.23
N THR A 13 14.88 -37.80 51.66
CA THR A 13 15.30 -37.26 50.36
C THR A 13 16.70 -36.66 50.41
N ALA A 14 17.04 -35.96 51.50
CA ALA A 14 18.38 -35.41 51.71
C ALA A 14 19.42 -36.52 51.83
N LEU A 15 19.16 -37.53 52.67
CA LEU A 15 20.05 -38.70 52.84
C LEU A 15 20.27 -39.46 51.53
N ARG A 16 19.23 -39.60 50.69
CA ARG A 16 19.35 -40.26 49.38
C ARG A 16 20.21 -39.46 48.38
N LYS A 17 20.39 -38.16 48.63
CA LYS A 17 21.25 -37.27 47.83
C LYS A 17 22.67 -37.16 48.39
N VAL A 18 23.00 -37.79 49.52
CA VAL A 18 24.37 -37.81 50.05
C VAL A 18 25.14 -38.95 49.39
N THR A 19 26.32 -38.64 48.84
CA THR A 19 27.23 -39.63 48.23
C THR A 19 28.05 -40.35 49.31
N SER A 20 28.73 -41.44 48.94
CA SER A 20 29.56 -42.26 49.85
C SER A 20 30.71 -41.49 50.53
N ILE A 21 31.06 -40.30 50.02
CA ILE A 21 32.08 -39.38 50.53
C ILE A 21 31.48 -38.20 51.32
N GLY A 22 30.19 -38.25 51.66
CA GLY A 22 29.53 -37.28 52.54
C GLY A 22 29.11 -35.97 51.87
N MET A 23 29.16 -35.87 50.53
CA MET A 23 28.75 -34.68 49.79
C MET A 23 27.33 -34.82 49.24
N VAL A 24 26.57 -33.72 49.22
CA VAL A 24 25.21 -33.70 48.64
C VAL A 24 25.28 -33.51 47.12
N ILE A 25 24.60 -34.37 46.36
CA ILE A 25 24.45 -34.26 44.90
C ILE A 25 23.80 -32.92 44.57
N SER A 26 24.39 -32.20 43.61
CA SER A 26 23.90 -30.90 43.15
C SER A 26 22.48 -30.97 42.58
N ASP A 27 21.69 -29.91 42.77
CA ASP A 27 20.31 -29.85 42.28
C ASP A 27 20.28 -29.81 40.75
N GLN A 28 19.62 -30.80 40.14
CA GLN A 28 19.46 -30.93 38.70
C GLN A 28 18.10 -30.46 38.19
N ARG A 29 17.25 -29.88 39.06
CA ARG A 29 15.96 -29.30 38.64
C ARG A 29 16.21 -28.19 37.60
N GLY A 30 15.41 -28.22 36.53
CA GLY A 30 15.53 -27.26 35.42
C GLY A 30 16.73 -27.48 34.48
N ARG A 31 17.56 -28.51 34.70
CA ARG A 31 18.70 -28.84 33.83
C ARG A 31 18.41 -29.95 32.81
N HIS A 32 17.15 -30.40 32.71
CA HIS A 32 16.73 -31.32 31.67
C HIS A 32 16.51 -30.57 30.36
N GLU A 33 17.04 -31.11 29.26
CA GLU A 33 16.66 -30.61 27.94
C GLU A 33 15.15 -30.87 27.73
N PRO A 34 14.38 -29.87 27.28
CA PRO A 34 12.96 -30.06 27.00
C PRO A 34 12.78 -31.17 25.96
N ALA A 35 11.84 -32.09 26.20
CA ALA A 35 11.52 -33.15 25.24
C ALA A 35 11.09 -32.62 23.85
N ASN A 36 10.63 -31.36 23.81
CA ASN A 36 10.23 -30.66 22.58
C ASN A 36 11.38 -29.88 21.92
N LYS A 37 12.59 -29.91 22.48
CA LYS A 37 13.76 -29.26 21.90
C LYS A 37 14.21 -30.08 20.70
N ILE A 38 13.83 -29.63 19.50
CA ILE A 38 14.23 -30.25 18.24
C ILE A 38 15.72 -29.91 18.01
N VAL A 39 16.61 -30.83 18.39
CA VAL A 39 18.05 -30.75 18.11
C VAL A 39 18.36 -31.73 16.97
N GLY A 40 19.09 -31.28 15.93
CA GLY A 40 19.65 -32.17 14.89
C GLY A 40 19.24 -31.89 13.44
N ALA A 41 19.27 -32.97 12.62
CA ALA A 41 19.15 -33.01 11.16
C ALA A 41 17.90 -32.31 10.59
N LYS A 42 16.74 -32.45 11.24
CA LYS A 42 15.49 -31.80 10.81
C LYS A 42 15.59 -30.29 10.64
N ALA A 43 16.25 -29.61 11.58
CA ALA A 43 16.43 -28.16 11.52
C ALA A 43 17.41 -27.77 10.39
N PHE A 44 18.38 -28.64 10.09
CA PHE A 44 19.32 -28.46 9.00
C PHE A 44 18.63 -28.62 7.63
N HIS A 45 17.83 -29.67 7.44
CA HIS A 45 17.13 -29.93 6.18
C HIS A 45 16.09 -28.86 5.82
N VAL A 46 15.35 -28.33 6.81
CA VAL A 46 14.45 -27.18 6.57
C VAL A 46 15.25 -25.97 6.07
N ARG A 47 16.40 -25.66 6.70
CA ARG A 47 17.24 -24.53 6.30
C ARG A 47 17.85 -24.73 4.92
N GLU A 48 18.29 -25.95 4.59
CA GLU A 48 18.81 -26.28 3.26
C GLU A 48 17.76 -26.07 2.18
N HIS A 49 16.55 -26.61 2.36
CA HIS A 49 15.47 -26.40 1.41
C HIS A 49 15.15 -24.91 1.22
N ILE A 50 15.06 -24.13 2.30
CA ILE A 50 14.77 -22.69 2.20
C ILE A 50 15.87 -21.93 1.43
N LYS A 51 17.14 -22.36 1.54
CA LYS A 51 18.25 -21.76 0.78
C LYS A 51 18.19 -22.06 -0.72
N LEU A 52 17.55 -23.15 -1.13
CA LEU A 52 17.35 -23.52 -2.54
C LEU A 52 16.22 -22.72 -3.21
N LEU A 53 15.39 -22.02 -2.43
CA LEU A 53 14.29 -21.25 -2.99
C LEU A 53 14.81 -20.09 -3.86
N PRO A 54 14.16 -19.80 -5.01
CA PRO A 54 14.59 -18.75 -5.93
C PRO A 54 14.20 -17.34 -5.43
N ALA A 55 14.69 -16.97 -4.24
CA ALA A 55 14.39 -15.68 -3.61
C ALA A 55 15.25 -14.57 -4.21
N MET A 56 14.62 -13.55 -4.80
CA MET A 56 15.29 -12.44 -5.48
C MET A 56 15.25 -11.15 -4.66
N SER A 57 16.20 -10.24 -4.91
CA SER A 57 16.11 -8.87 -4.37
C SER A 57 15.13 -8.05 -5.21
N CYS A 58 14.08 -7.47 -4.60
CA CYS A 58 13.16 -6.59 -5.31
C CYS A 58 13.84 -5.23 -5.58
N HIS A 59 13.84 -4.81 -6.85
CA HIS A 59 14.56 -3.62 -7.32
C HIS A 59 14.03 -2.32 -6.69
N SER A 60 12.72 -2.22 -6.47
CA SER A 60 12.04 -1.04 -5.92
C SER A 60 12.11 -0.91 -4.40
N SER A 61 12.36 -1.99 -3.67
CA SER A 61 12.42 -1.97 -2.20
C SER A 61 13.85 -1.86 -1.64
N ARG A 62 14.88 -1.70 -2.49
CA ARG A 62 16.28 -1.55 -2.05
C ARG A 62 16.50 -0.36 -1.11
N VAL A 63 15.70 0.70 -1.26
CA VAL A 63 15.79 1.91 -0.44
C VAL A 63 15.24 1.70 0.97
N ASN A 64 14.13 0.94 1.11
CA ASN A 64 13.43 0.79 2.39
C ASN A 64 13.72 -0.55 3.11
N ALA A 65 14.22 -1.56 2.40
CA ALA A 65 14.54 -2.89 2.94
C ALA A 65 15.70 -3.55 2.18
N PRO A 66 16.95 -3.03 2.33
CA PRO A 66 18.10 -3.39 1.49
C PRO A 66 18.51 -4.87 1.54
N HIS A 67 18.17 -5.58 2.62
CA HIS A 67 18.56 -6.98 2.83
C HIS A 67 17.40 -7.99 2.75
N ARG A 68 16.19 -7.56 2.35
CA ARG A 68 15.04 -8.46 2.22
C ARG A 68 14.98 -9.09 0.83
N LYS A 69 14.80 -10.41 0.79
CA LYS A 69 14.56 -11.16 -0.45
C LYS A 69 13.07 -11.48 -0.59
N TYR A 70 12.64 -11.73 -1.83
CA TYR A 70 11.24 -12.02 -2.13
C TYR A 70 11.10 -13.24 -3.04
N LEU A 71 10.08 -14.05 -2.76
CA LEU A 71 9.60 -15.13 -3.61
C LEU A 71 8.41 -14.62 -4.42
N GLU A 72 8.23 -15.09 -5.65
CA GLU A 72 7.09 -14.70 -6.48
C GLU A 72 5.74 -14.91 -5.77
N TYR A 73 4.77 -14.06 -6.09
CA TYR A 73 3.44 -14.03 -5.47
C TYR A 73 2.65 -15.34 -5.53
N ARG A 74 3.03 -16.25 -6.44
CA ARG A 74 2.41 -17.58 -6.56
C ARG A 74 2.79 -18.54 -5.44
N PHE A 75 3.90 -18.27 -4.73
CA PHE A 75 4.35 -19.07 -3.59
C PHE A 75 3.60 -18.66 -2.33
N THR A 76 3.32 -19.63 -1.47
CA THR A 76 2.83 -19.44 -0.10
C THR A 76 3.58 -20.40 0.81
N THR A 77 3.59 -20.16 2.12
CA THR A 77 4.29 -21.03 3.07
C THR A 77 3.81 -22.47 2.99
N GLU A 78 2.51 -22.68 2.72
CA GLU A 78 1.91 -24.00 2.51
C GLU A 78 2.46 -24.67 1.25
N LYS A 79 2.55 -23.94 0.12
CA LYS A 79 3.10 -24.49 -1.14
C LYS A 79 4.58 -24.79 -1.01
N LEU A 80 5.33 -23.94 -0.31
CA LEU A 80 6.74 -24.17 -0.01
C LEU A 80 6.93 -25.41 0.86
N PHE A 81 6.03 -25.64 1.82
CA PHE A 81 6.05 -26.85 2.64
C PHE A 81 5.72 -28.12 1.82
N VAL A 82 4.79 -28.04 0.86
CA VAL A 82 4.54 -29.16 -0.07
C VAL A 82 5.80 -29.50 -0.86
N SER A 83 6.44 -28.48 -1.47
CA SER A 83 7.73 -28.64 -2.16
C SER A 83 8.83 -29.22 -1.26
N TYR A 84 8.87 -28.80 0.01
CA TYR A 84 9.81 -29.33 0.99
C TYR A 84 9.55 -30.81 1.29
N MET A 85 8.30 -31.21 1.44
CA MET A 85 7.93 -32.60 1.69
C MET A 85 8.22 -33.51 0.50
N GLU A 86 8.10 -33.00 -0.73
CA GLU A 86 8.55 -33.69 -1.95
C GLU A 86 10.07 -33.84 -1.97
N TRP A 87 10.80 -32.75 -1.74
CA TRP A 87 12.26 -32.76 -1.66
C TRP A 87 12.81 -33.69 -0.56
N LEU A 88 12.15 -33.72 0.61
CA LEU A 88 12.46 -34.67 1.69
C LEU A 88 12.18 -36.11 1.27
N ARG A 89 11.09 -36.39 0.54
CA ARG A 89 10.79 -37.76 0.11
C ARG A 89 11.89 -38.30 -0.80
N ASP A 90 12.42 -37.45 -1.67
CA ASP A 90 13.43 -37.85 -2.65
C ASP A 90 14.85 -37.93 -2.04
N THR A 91 15.13 -37.11 -1.03
CA THR A 91 16.49 -36.96 -0.47
C THR A 91 16.66 -37.62 0.90
N TYR A 92 15.62 -37.61 1.75
CA TYR A 92 15.62 -38.06 3.15
C TYR A 92 14.25 -38.67 3.57
N PRO A 93 13.86 -39.84 3.02
CA PRO A 93 12.51 -40.41 3.15
C PRO A 93 12.07 -40.75 4.59
N GLU A 94 13.03 -40.92 5.51
CA GLU A 94 12.79 -41.22 6.93
C GLU A 94 12.38 -39.97 7.74
N GLU A 95 12.61 -38.77 7.20
CA GLU A 95 12.38 -37.53 7.92
C GLU A 95 10.95 -37.00 7.77
N LYS A 96 10.45 -36.40 8.86
CA LYS A 96 9.13 -35.78 8.93
C LYS A 96 9.21 -34.44 9.62
N ALA A 97 8.55 -33.46 9.03
CA ALA A 97 8.37 -32.12 9.57
C ALA A 97 6.90 -31.70 9.54
N SER A 98 6.51 -30.78 10.41
CA SER A 98 5.18 -30.17 10.38
C SER A 98 5.22 -28.82 9.64
N LEU A 99 4.10 -28.45 9.02
CA LEU A 99 3.93 -27.13 8.40
C LEU A 99 4.22 -26.00 9.40
N HIS A 100 3.78 -26.16 10.65
CA HIS A 100 4.03 -25.17 11.71
C HIS A 100 5.52 -24.95 11.92
N TYR A 101 6.30 -26.04 12.05
CA TYR A 101 7.75 -25.95 12.24
C TYR A 101 8.45 -25.31 11.03
N TYR A 102 8.08 -25.74 9.81
CA TYR A 102 8.61 -25.14 8.58
C TYR A 102 8.33 -23.64 8.50
N SER A 103 7.09 -23.24 8.82
CA SER A 103 6.65 -21.84 8.81
C SER A 103 7.39 -21.00 9.85
N ASP A 104 7.66 -21.58 11.02
CA ASP A 104 8.36 -20.91 12.11
C ASP A 104 9.82 -20.65 11.74
N VAL A 105 10.52 -21.65 11.18
CA VAL A 105 11.90 -21.49 10.67
C VAL A 105 11.94 -20.49 9.52
N PHE A 106 11.03 -20.61 8.55
CA PHE A 106 10.97 -19.69 7.41
C PHE A 106 10.77 -18.23 7.84
N THR A 107 9.91 -17.99 8.84
CA THR A 107 9.54 -16.64 9.25
C THR A 107 10.52 -16.02 10.24
N LYS A 108 11.07 -16.83 11.17
CA LYS A 108 11.96 -16.34 12.23
C LYS A 108 13.43 -16.30 11.83
N GLU A 109 13.87 -17.20 10.94
CA GLU A 109 15.29 -17.32 10.59
C GLU A 109 15.64 -16.71 9.22
N PHE A 110 14.67 -16.52 8.33
CA PHE A 110 14.92 -15.98 6.99
C PHE A 110 14.19 -14.65 6.77
N ASN A 111 14.92 -13.64 6.31
CA ASN A 111 14.33 -12.37 5.86
C ASN A 111 13.84 -12.47 4.40
N ILE A 112 12.97 -13.46 4.16
CA ILE A 112 12.33 -13.73 2.86
C ILE A 112 10.83 -13.46 2.99
N SER A 113 10.26 -12.72 2.05
CA SER A 113 8.82 -12.46 2.01
C SER A 113 8.23 -12.86 0.65
N PHE A 114 6.92 -12.78 0.51
CA PHE A 114 6.25 -13.02 -0.77
C PHE A 114 6.05 -11.70 -1.50
N GLU A 115 6.36 -11.65 -2.79
CA GLU A 115 5.97 -10.54 -3.65
C GLU A 115 4.44 -10.46 -3.66
N GLN A 116 3.91 -9.24 -3.63
CA GLN A 116 2.50 -9.06 -3.97
C GLN A 116 2.35 -9.05 -5.50
N PRO A 117 1.24 -9.57 -6.03
CA PRO A 117 0.93 -9.39 -7.44
C PRO A 117 1.01 -7.88 -7.76
N ARG A 118 1.81 -7.51 -8.76
CA ARG A 118 1.91 -6.11 -9.17
C ARG A 118 0.60 -5.73 -9.87
N THR A 119 -0.24 -4.97 -9.19
CA THR A 119 -1.39 -4.29 -9.80
C THR A 119 -0.93 -2.93 -10.35
N ASP A 120 -1.58 -2.46 -11.42
CA ASP A 120 -1.32 -1.14 -12.04
C ASP A 120 0.13 -0.90 -12.50
N THR A 121 0.69 -1.89 -13.22
CA THR A 121 2.02 -1.76 -13.83
C THR A 121 2.00 -0.80 -15.03
N CYS A 122 3.10 -0.07 -15.23
CA CYS A 122 3.25 0.80 -16.40
C CYS A 122 3.31 0.01 -17.71
N THR A 123 2.31 0.21 -18.57
CA THR A 123 2.22 -0.41 -19.90
C THR A 123 3.45 -0.15 -20.76
N THR A 124 4.00 1.07 -20.70
CA THR A 124 5.21 1.44 -21.45
C THR A 124 6.43 0.65 -20.97
N CYS A 125 6.64 0.55 -19.66
CA CYS A 125 7.71 -0.29 -19.10
C CYS A 125 7.53 -1.76 -19.48
N ASN A 126 6.30 -2.29 -19.39
CA ASN A 126 6.00 -3.67 -19.77
C ASN A 126 6.30 -3.91 -21.26
N THR A 127 5.97 -2.94 -22.12
CA THR A 127 6.25 -3.01 -23.55
C THR A 127 7.76 -3.07 -23.81
N PHE A 128 8.55 -2.21 -23.16
CA PHE A 128 10.01 -2.29 -23.24
C PHE A 128 10.54 -3.63 -22.75
N ASP A 129 10.03 -4.15 -21.64
CA ASP A 129 10.46 -5.44 -21.09
C ASP A 129 10.15 -6.62 -22.01
N VAL A 130 9.00 -6.61 -22.68
CA VAL A 130 8.64 -7.62 -23.68
C VAL A 130 9.52 -7.47 -24.92
N SER A 131 9.71 -6.26 -25.42
CA SER A 131 10.53 -6.00 -26.61
C SER A 131 11.99 -6.42 -26.40
N ILE A 132 12.60 -6.07 -25.26
CA ILE A 132 13.98 -6.46 -24.91
C ILE A 132 14.15 -7.99 -24.91
N LYS A 133 13.18 -8.73 -24.37
CA LYS A 133 13.22 -10.20 -24.35
C LYS A 133 13.11 -10.83 -25.73
N ASN A 134 12.44 -10.16 -26.67
CA ASN A 134 12.15 -10.67 -28.01
C ASN A 134 13.14 -10.19 -29.09
N SER A 135 14.16 -9.40 -28.74
CA SER A 135 15.10 -8.80 -29.71
C SER A 135 16.09 -9.77 -30.38
N ASN A 136 15.98 -11.10 -30.17
CA ASN A 136 16.71 -12.17 -30.89
C ASN A 136 18.22 -11.92 -31.14
N GLY A 137 18.93 -11.27 -30.21
CA GLY A 137 20.38 -11.08 -30.29
C GLY A 137 20.87 -9.83 -31.01
N ASP A 138 19.99 -8.92 -31.45
CA ASP A 138 20.40 -7.58 -31.88
C ASP A 138 20.74 -6.71 -30.66
N GLN A 139 22.03 -6.67 -30.32
CA GLN A 139 22.51 -5.94 -29.15
C GLN A 139 22.27 -4.43 -29.24
N ALA A 140 22.37 -3.85 -30.44
CA ALA A 140 22.17 -2.41 -30.63
C ALA A 140 20.70 -2.02 -30.38
N ALA A 141 19.75 -2.82 -30.87
CA ALA A 141 18.34 -2.62 -30.59
C ALA A 141 18.00 -2.81 -29.09
N VAL A 142 18.62 -3.79 -28.42
CA VAL A 142 18.47 -3.99 -26.97
C VAL A 142 18.96 -2.79 -26.18
N ASP A 143 20.15 -2.28 -26.51
CA ASP A 143 20.75 -1.15 -25.80
C ASP A 143 19.92 0.13 -25.95
N ASP A 144 19.35 0.37 -27.15
CA ASP A 144 18.45 1.49 -27.37
C ASP A 144 17.14 1.38 -26.58
N LEU A 145 16.52 0.19 -26.55
CA LEU A 145 15.31 -0.04 -25.73
C LEU A 145 15.59 0.14 -24.22
N ILE A 146 16.75 -0.30 -23.74
CA ILE A 146 17.17 -0.08 -22.35
C ILE A 146 17.36 1.42 -22.08
N ARG A 147 17.97 2.17 -23.00
CA ARG A 147 18.14 3.62 -22.90
C ARG A 147 16.77 4.32 -22.82
N GLN A 148 15.86 4.03 -23.74
CA GLN A 148 14.51 4.62 -23.75
C GLN A 148 13.73 4.29 -22.47
N LYS A 149 13.82 3.04 -21.99
CA LYS A 149 13.20 2.64 -20.72
C LYS A 149 13.76 3.43 -19.55
N LYS A 150 15.08 3.63 -19.50
CA LYS A 150 15.74 4.41 -18.46
C LYS A 150 15.31 5.87 -18.48
N GLU A 151 15.23 6.48 -19.66
CA GLU A 151 14.73 7.86 -19.84
C GLU A 151 13.29 8.00 -19.33
N HIS A 152 12.41 7.06 -19.69
CA HIS A 152 11.03 7.02 -19.19
C HIS A 152 10.96 6.94 -17.66
N GLN A 153 11.78 6.09 -17.04
CA GLN A 153 11.86 5.95 -15.59
C GLN A 153 12.44 7.20 -14.91
N GLN A 154 13.40 7.87 -15.54
CA GLN A 154 13.96 9.13 -15.03
C GLN A 154 12.92 10.25 -15.03
N LEU A 155 12.11 10.37 -16.09
CA LEU A 155 11.01 11.34 -16.15
C LEU A 155 9.98 11.07 -15.04
N ALA A 156 9.63 9.80 -14.81
CA ALA A 156 8.75 9.42 -13.71
C ALA A 156 9.33 9.81 -12.34
N GLN A 157 10.63 9.58 -12.12
CA GLN A 157 11.30 9.95 -10.87
C GLN A 157 11.36 11.46 -10.68
N GLN A 158 11.63 12.24 -11.73
CA GLN A 158 11.65 13.70 -11.67
C GLN A 158 10.30 14.27 -11.24
N ALA A 159 9.19 13.70 -11.71
CA ALA A 159 7.85 14.11 -11.28
C ALA A 159 7.61 13.84 -9.79
N GLN A 160 8.09 12.70 -9.27
CA GLN A 160 8.01 12.38 -7.84
C GLN A 160 8.88 13.31 -7.00
N ASP A 161 10.11 13.58 -7.44
CA ASP A 161 11.01 14.50 -6.77
C ASP A 161 10.46 15.94 -6.76
N PHE A 162 9.81 16.36 -7.84
CA PHE A 162 9.10 17.64 -7.93
C PHE A 162 7.98 17.74 -6.88
N MET A 163 7.09 16.73 -6.81
CA MET A 163 6.01 16.70 -5.81
C MET A 163 6.54 16.74 -4.38
N LYS A 164 7.65 16.05 -4.12
CA LYS A 164 8.31 16.10 -2.80
C LYS A 164 8.84 17.49 -2.50
N LYS A 165 9.59 18.10 -3.44
CA LYS A 165 10.18 19.43 -3.27
C LYS A 165 9.12 20.51 -3.06
N ILE A 166 8.04 20.51 -3.83
CA ILE A 166 6.98 21.52 -3.70
C ILE A 166 6.17 21.36 -2.40
N GLY A 167 6.08 20.14 -1.88
CA GLY A 167 5.47 19.89 -0.57
C GLY A 167 6.35 20.32 0.61
N GLU A 168 7.68 20.25 0.46
CA GLU A 168 8.68 20.69 1.46
C GLU A 168 8.98 22.20 1.38
N ASP A 169 8.52 22.87 0.33
CA ASP A 169 8.71 24.29 0.12
C ASP A 169 7.81 25.14 1.03
N ASN A 170 8.44 26.10 1.72
CA ASN A 170 7.81 26.97 2.71
C ASN A 170 7.31 28.31 2.13
N ASP A 171 7.35 28.52 0.81
CA ASP A 171 6.80 29.73 0.20
C ASP A 171 5.29 29.89 0.52
N PRO A 172 4.89 30.93 1.28
CA PRO A 172 3.50 31.14 1.65
C PRO A 172 2.64 31.61 0.46
N GLU A 173 3.22 32.11 -0.63
CA GLU A 173 2.46 32.53 -1.82
C GLU A 173 2.08 31.37 -2.73
N THR A 174 2.72 30.21 -2.54
CA THR A 174 2.48 29.02 -3.36
C THR A 174 1.59 28.02 -2.64
N ARG A 175 0.56 27.55 -3.33
CA ARG A 175 -0.24 26.39 -2.93
C ARG A 175 0.00 25.25 -3.90
N ALA A 176 0.08 24.03 -3.38
CA ALA A 176 0.30 22.83 -4.18
C ALA A 176 -0.70 21.74 -3.79
N ILE A 177 -1.45 21.24 -4.76
CA ILE A 177 -2.48 20.22 -4.56
C ILE A 177 -2.31 19.05 -5.50
N CYS A 178 -2.64 17.85 -5.02
CA CYS A 178 -2.93 16.69 -5.87
C CYS A 178 -4.45 16.53 -6.00
N VAL A 179 -4.90 16.14 -7.19
CA VAL A 179 -6.31 15.91 -7.48
C VAL A 179 -6.48 14.53 -8.11
N ASP A 180 -7.34 13.71 -7.51
CA ASP A 180 -7.66 12.39 -8.03
C ASP A 180 -9.13 12.02 -7.77
N LEU A 181 -9.76 11.37 -8.75
CA LEU A 181 -11.15 10.95 -8.66
C LEU A 181 -11.24 9.46 -8.43
N GLN A 182 -11.75 9.08 -7.26
CA GLN A 182 -11.90 7.68 -6.89
C GLN A 182 -12.79 6.91 -7.87
N GLN A 183 -12.56 5.61 -7.99
CA GLN A 183 -13.50 4.70 -8.65
C GLN A 183 -14.93 4.91 -8.10
N THR A 184 -15.91 4.85 -9.01
CA THR A 184 -17.33 5.06 -8.67
C THR A 184 -17.81 4.11 -7.59
N LEU A 185 -18.46 4.69 -6.59
CA LEU A 185 -18.96 3.97 -5.43
C LEU A 185 -20.43 3.57 -5.68
N PRO A 186 -20.78 2.28 -5.68
CA PRO A 186 -22.14 1.84 -5.94
C PRO A 186 -23.08 2.15 -4.77
N THR A 187 -24.17 2.84 -5.03
CA THR A 187 -25.19 3.19 -4.04
C THR A 187 -26.56 2.65 -4.47
N PRO A 188 -27.22 1.80 -3.66
CA PRO A 188 -26.71 1.22 -2.41
C PRO A 188 -25.65 0.13 -2.66
N LYS A 189 -24.72 0.00 -1.73
CA LYS A 189 -23.83 -1.16 -1.60
C LYS A 189 -24.51 -2.17 -0.70
N ILE A 190 -24.91 -3.32 -1.23
CA ILE A 190 -25.54 -4.40 -0.47
C ILE A 190 -24.96 -5.75 -0.90
N THR A 191 -25.01 -6.73 0.01
CA THR A 191 -24.50 -8.09 -0.20
C THR A 191 -25.50 -9.03 -0.89
N ALA A 192 -26.77 -8.61 -1.03
CA ALA A 192 -27.80 -9.42 -1.64
C ALA A 192 -27.49 -9.70 -3.12
N CYS A 193 -27.54 -10.97 -3.53
CA CYS A 193 -27.20 -11.39 -4.90
C CYS A 193 -28.05 -10.68 -5.97
N VAL A 194 -29.30 -10.32 -5.66
CA VAL A 194 -30.19 -9.58 -6.58
C VAL A 194 -29.59 -8.23 -6.98
N ALA A 195 -28.81 -7.60 -6.10
CA ALA A 195 -28.20 -6.30 -6.36
C ALA A 195 -27.19 -6.31 -7.51
N TYR A 196 -26.63 -7.48 -7.83
CA TYR A 196 -25.72 -7.63 -8.98
C TYR A 196 -26.44 -7.36 -10.31
N TYR A 197 -27.72 -7.70 -10.41
CA TYR A 197 -28.53 -7.58 -11.62
C TYR A 197 -29.32 -6.27 -11.71
N LYS A 198 -29.14 -5.36 -10.74
CA LYS A 198 -29.84 -4.08 -10.70
C LYS A 198 -28.88 -2.94 -11.04
N ARG A 199 -29.39 -1.93 -11.75
CA ARG A 199 -28.68 -0.67 -11.94
C ARG A 199 -28.55 0.02 -10.58
N LYS A 200 -27.31 0.37 -10.22
CA LYS A 200 -27.00 1.13 -9.01
C LYS A 200 -26.74 2.58 -9.40
N MET A 201 -27.11 3.48 -8.51
CA MET A 201 -26.73 4.89 -8.63
C MET A 201 -25.26 5.01 -8.24
N TRP A 202 -24.53 5.91 -8.91
CA TRP A 202 -23.14 6.16 -8.54
C TRP A 202 -23.01 7.31 -7.54
N THR A 203 -22.22 7.07 -6.49
CA THR A 203 -21.64 8.11 -5.65
C THR A 203 -20.18 8.31 -6.07
N TYR A 204 -19.79 9.57 -6.18
CA TYR A 204 -18.48 10.01 -6.61
C TYR A 204 -17.73 10.63 -5.43
N ASN A 205 -16.41 10.45 -5.41
CA ASN A 205 -15.54 10.99 -4.37
C ASN A 205 -14.24 11.51 -5.00
N LEU A 206 -14.11 12.83 -5.10
CA LEU A 206 -12.88 13.49 -5.55
C LEU A 206 -12.01 13.84 -4.35
N CYS A 207 -10.77 13.36 -4.33
CA CYS A 207 -9.78 13.74 -3.34
C CYS A 207 -8.98 14.94 -3.84
N ILE A 208 -8.98 16.03 -3.06
CA ILE A 208 -8.01 17.11 -3.18
C ILE A 208 -7.09 17.04 -1.97
N HIS A 209 -5.81 16.76 -2.22
CA HIS A 209 -4.78 16.67 -1.19
C HIS A 209 -3.86 17.89 -1.27
N ASN A 210 -3.76 18.68 -0.20
CA ASN A 210 -2.81 19.78 -0.10
C ASN A 210 -1.44 19.23 0.29
N LEU A 211 -0.47 19.37 -0.62
CA LEU A 211 0.89 18.82 -0.47
C LEU A 211 1.70 19.54 0.61
N LYS A 212 1.44 20.83 0.87
CA LYS A 212 2.17 21.62 1.88
C LYS A 212 1.68 21.33 3.29
N THR A 213 0.37 21.23 3.50
CA THR A 213 -0.23 20.94 4.82
C THR A 213 -0.39 19.45 5.09
N ASN A 214 -0.22 18.60 4.07
CA ASN A 214 -0.45 17.15 4.12
C ASN A 214 -1.86 16.80 4.62
N THR A 215 -2.86 17.58 4.18
CA THR A 215 -4.28 17.38 4.51
C THR A 215 -5.08 17.06 3.26
N SER A 216 -6.16 16.27 3.41
CA SER A 216 -7.02 15.88 2.30
C SER A 216 -8.47 16.26 2.57
N ILE A 217 -9.12 16.79 1.53
CA ILE A 217 -10.55 17.05 1.50
C ILE A 217 -11.18 16.13 0.46
N MET A 218 -12.23 15.45 0.88
CA MET A 218 -12.99 14.50 0.06
C MET A 218 -14.27 15.20 -0.40
N TYR A 219 -14.41 15.44 -1.69
CA TYR A 219 -15.58 16.06 -2.30
C TYR A 219 -16.54 14.98 -2.77
N LEU A 220 -17.68 14.85 -2.11
CA LEU A 220 -18.69 13.84 -2.39
C LEU A 220 -19.92 14.43 -3.06
N TRP A 221 -20.39 13.75 -4.09
CA TRP A 221 -21.71 13.94 -4.71
C TRP A 221 -22.18 12.64 -5.33
N ASP A 222 -23.44 12.60 -5.75
CA ASP A 222 -24.00 11.45 -6.46
C ASP A 222 -24.54 11.86 -7.84
N GLU A 223 -24.87 10.83 -8.63
CA GLU A 223 -25.36 10.94 -10.00
C GLU A 223 -26.63 11.80 -10.16
N THR A 224 -27.39 12.03 -9.08
CA THR A 224 -28.54 12.96 -9.10
C THR A 224 -28.14 14.43 -9.05
N GLN A 225 -26.94 14.73 -8.53
CA GLN A 225 -26.46 16.10 -8.36
C GLN A 225 -25.72 16.60 -9.60
N ALA A 226 -24.78 15.80 -10.11
CA ALA A 226 -23.93 16.15 -11.25
C ALA A 226 -23.29 14.91 -11.88
N LYS A 227 -22.58 15.11 -13.01
CA LYS A 227 -21.84 14.04 -13.69
C LYS A 227 -20.48 13.84 -13.00
N ARG A 228 -19.49 13.28 -13.69
CA ARG A 228 -18.14 13.01 -13.15
C ARG A 228 -17.03 13.43 -14.11
N GLY A 229 -17.28 14.48 -14.88
CA GLY A 229 -16.40 15.01 -15.91
C GLY A 229 -15.58 16.20 -15.41
N SER A 230 -14.95 16.88 -16.37
CA SER A 230 -14.07 18.01 -16.11
C SER A 230 -14.74 19.21 -15.45
N CYS A 231 -16.01 19.47 -15.74
CA CYS A 231 -16.76 20.56 -15.10
C CYS A 231 -16.91 20.32 -13.59
N GLU A 232 -17.19 19.08 -13.17
CA GLU A 232 -17.30 18.74 -11.76
C GLU A 232 -15.95 18.82 -11.04
N VAL A 233 -14.87 18.35 -11.67
CA VAL A 233 -13.51 18.49 -11.13
C VAL A 233 -13.14 19.96 -10.97
N ALA A 234 -13.31 20.77 -12.01
CA ALA A 234 -13.03 22.20 -11.97
C ALA A 234 -13.86 22.93 -10.90
N SER A 235 -15.12 22.54 -10.71
CA SER A 235 -15.99 23.10 -9.65
C SER A 235 -15.47 22.79 -8.25
N CYS A 236 -14.96 21.57 -8.02
CA CYS A 236 -14.34 21.20 -6.75
C CYS A 236 -13.03 21.95 -6.51
N ILE A 237 -12.18 22.10 -7.55
CA ILE A 237 -10.95 22.89 -7.47
C ILE A 237 -11.28 24.36 -7.18
N LYS A 238 -12.29 24.92 -7.85
CA LYS A 238 -12.75 26.28 -7.59
C LYS A 238 -13.16 26.46 -6.13
N HIS A 239 -14.01 25.57 -5.64
CA HIS A 239 -14.45 25.62 -4.25
C HIS A 239 -13.25 25.56 -3.29
N TRP A 240 -12.28 24.69 -3.59
CA TRP A 240 -11.05 24.61 -2.81
C TRP A 240 -10.25 25.93 -2.83
N ILE A 241 -10.07 26.54 -4.01
CA ILE A 241 -9.38 27.83 -4.16
C ILE A 241 -10.09 28.91 -3.35
N ASP A 242 -11.41 29.02 -3.48
CA ASP A 242 -12.19 30.04 -2.77
C ASP A 242 -12.09 29.87 -1.24
N GLU A 243 -12.16 28.64 -0.73
CA GLU A 243 -11.97 28.35 0.70
C GLU A 243 -10.54 28.64 1.19
N GLU A 244 -9.53 28.26 0.41
CA GLU A 244 -8.13 28.49 0.78
C GLU A 244 -7.80 29.99 0.79
N SER A 245 -8.32 30.76 -0.17
CA SER A 245 -8.19 32.22 -0.22
C SER A 245 -8.87 32.92 0.95
N ASN A 246 -9.91 32.34 1.54
CA ASN A 246 -10.52 32.88 2.76
C ASN A 246 -9.63 32.70 4.01
N ILE A 247 -8.68 31.76 3.97
CA ILE A 247 -7.74 31.49 5.07
C ILE A 247 -6.50 32.38 4.93
N ALA A 248 -5.91 32.43 3.74
CA ALA A 248 -4.74 33.24 3.45
C ALA A 248 -4.60 33.52 1.95
N ASP A 249 -4.12 34.70 1.61
CA ASP A 249 -3.80 35.06 0.23
C ASP A 249 -2.66 34.20 -0.33
N PHE A 250 -2.75 33.89 -1.62
CA PHE A 250 -1.72 33.17 -2.36
C PHE A 250 -1.80 33.57 -3.84
N SER A 251 -0.65 33.60 -4.52
CA SER A 251 -0.53 34.09 -5.89
C SER A 251 -0.23 32.98 -6.90
N GLN A 252 0.27 31.83 -6.44
CA GLN A 252 0.68 30.70 -7.29
C GLN A 252 -0.06 29.43 -6.89
N LEU A 253 -0.53 28.67 -7.88
CA LEU A 253 -1.17 27.36 -7.67
C LEU A 253 -0.50 26.28 -8.53
N VAL A 254 0.01 25.24 -7.88
CA VAL A 254 0.47 24.01 -8.53
C VAL A 254 -0.61 22.95 -8.37
N VAL A 255 -1.13 22.43 -9.49
CA VAL A 255 -2.10 21.33 -9.51
C VAL A 255 -1.43 20.11 -10.12
N VAL A 256 -1.41 19.00 -9.40
CA VAL A 256 -0.91 17.72 -9.89
C VAL A 256 -2.07 16.76 -10.07
N SER A 257 -2.21 16.14 -11.23
CA SER A 257 -3.28 15.16 -11.48
C SER A 257 -2.82 14.01 -12.38
N ASP A 258 -3.70 13.03 -12.52
CA ASP A 258 -3.54 11.98 -13.53
C ASP A 258 -3.72 12.54 -14.95
N ASN A 259 -3.47 11.69 -15.94
CA ASN A 259 -3.61 12.02 -17.37
C ASN A 259 -5.03 11.75 -17.92
N CYS A 260 -6.06 11.64 -17.08
CA CYS A 260 -7.42 11.31 -17.55
C CYS A 260 -7.98 12.43 -18.43
N ALA A 261 -8.12 12.18 -19.74
CA ALA A 261 -8.58 13.18 -20.69
C ALA A 261 -10.01 13.67 -20.38
N GLY A 262 -10.92 12.79 -19.96
CA GLY A 262 -12.30 13.16 -19.67
C GLY A 262 -12.48 14.02 -18.41
N GLN A 263 -11.48 14.07 -17.53
CA GLN A 263 -11.56 14.70 -16.22
C GLN A 263 -10.54 15.82 -16.06
N ASN A 264 -9.26 15.51 -16.22
CA ASN A 264 -8.17 16.41 -15.87
C ASN A 264 -7.47 17.02 -17.09
N LYS A 265 -7.18 16.20 -18.12
CA LYS A 265 -6.40 16.63 -19.29
C LYS A 265 -7.28 17.03 -20.48
N ASN A 266 -7.99 18.14 -20.34
CA ASN A 266 -8.88 18.66 -21.39
C ASN A 266 -8.97 20.19 -21.38
N ILE A 267 -9.56 20.73 -22.45
CA ILE A 267 -9.73 22.16 -22.66
C ILE A 267 -10.58 22.85 -21.58
N ASN A 268 -11.57 22.15 -20.99
CA ASN A 268 -12.43 22.76 -19.98
C ASN A 268 -11.63 23.15 -18.73
N LEU A 269 -10.67 22.31 -18.30
CA LEU A 269 -9.77 22.64 -17.18
C LEU A 269 -8.84 23.80 -17.53
N VAL A 270 -8.29 23.83 -18.75
CA VAL A 270 -7.44 24.94 -19.20
C VAL A 270 -8.22 26.26 -19.20
N LEU A 271 -9.44 26.28 -19.74
CA LEU A 271 -10.30 27.46 -19.75
C LEU A 271 -10.73 27.89 -18.34
N PHE A 272 -10.98 26.92 -17.46
CA PHE A 272 -11.21 27.17 -16.04
C PHE A 272 -10.02 27.91 -15.41
N TYR A 273 -8.80 27.42 -15.61
CA TYR A 273 -7.59 28.07 -15.08
C TYR A 273 -7.39 29.47 -15.65
N LEU A 274 -7.61 29.67 -16.96
CA LEU A 274 -7.56 31.00 -17.57
C LEU A 274 -8.57 31.97 -16.94
N ARG A 275 -9.79 31.50 -16.64
CA ARG A 275 -10.80 32.31 -15.94
C ARG A 275 -10.33 32.69 -14.53
N GLU A 276 -9.75 31.75 -13.77
CA GLU A 276 -9.24 32.04 -12.43
C GLU A 276 -8.06 33.02 -12.47
N LEU A 277 -7.17 32.96 -13.47
CA LEU A 277 -6.13 33.97 -13.70
C LEU A 277 -6.72 35.34 -14.03
N HIS A 278 -7.75 35.40 -14.88
CA HIS A 278 -8.42 36.65 -15.24
C HIS A 278 -9.17 37.31 -14.06
N SER A 279 -9.49 36.54 -13.02
CA SER A 279 -10.02 37.10 -11.76
C SER A 279 -9.00 37.97 -11.00
N ARG A 280 -7.72 37.94 -11.43
CA ARG A 280 -6.57 38.63 -10.81
C ARG A 280 -6.26 38.20 -9.38
N ARG A 281 -6.82 37.08 -8.93
CA ARG A 281 -6.49 36.47 -7.64
C ARG A 281 -5.21 35.64 -7.71
N LEU A 282 -5.07 34.86 -8.78
CA LEU A 282 -3.89 34.04 -9.05
C LEU A 282 -3.09 34.69 -10.17
N MET A 283 -1.78 34.76 -9.99
CA MET A 283 -0.84 35.25 -10.99
C MET A 283 -0.38 34.12 -11.92
N SER A 284 -0.44 32.88 -11.44
CA SER A 284 0.13 31.72 -12.13
C SER A 284 -0.51 30.42 -11.65
N ILE A 285 -0.71 29.49 -12.59
CA ILE A 285 -1.24 28.16 -12.34
C ILE A 285 -0.42 27.14 -13.15
N ASP A 286 0.27 26.24 -12.46
CA ASP A 286 1.02 25.14 -13.06
C ASP A 286 0.23 23.84 -12.95
N HIS A 287 -0.23 23.30 -14.08
CA HIS A 287 -0.91 22.00 -14.11
C HIS A 287 0.03 20.90 -14.59
N VAL A 288 0.46 20.05 -13.66
CA VAL A 288 1.45 18.98 -13.85
C VAL A 288 0.75 17.63 -13.99
N TYR A 289 1.10 16.90 -15.06
CA TYR A 289 0.59 15.55 -15.33
C TYR A 289 1.65 14.50 -15.05
N LEU A 290 1.31 13.47 -14.29
CA LEU A 290 2.24 12.39 -13.96
C LEU A 290 2.36 11.35 -15.08
N VAL A 291 3.55 10.76 -15.23
CA VAL A 291 3.79 9.69 -16.21
C VAL A 291 2.83 8.51 -15.96
N PRO A 292 2.02 8.07 -16.95
CA PRO A 292 1.08 6.97 -16.78
C PRO A 292 1.74 5.67 -16.29
N GLY A 293 1.13 5.01 -15.30
CA GLY A 293 1.71 3.83 -14.64
C GLY A 293 2.85 4.13 -13.66
N HIS A 294 3.21 5.41 -13.50
CA HIS A 294 4.10 5.93 -12.47
C HIS A 294 3.44 7.13 -11.73
N SER A 295 2.12 7.13 -11.66
CA SER A 295 1.29 8.26 -11.23
C SER A 295 0.91 8.21 -9.74
N TYR A 296 1.68 7.50 -8.90
CA TYR A 296 1.39 7.45 -7.47
C TYR A 296 1.53 8.84 -6.86
N MET A 297 0.48 9.33 -6.22
CA MET A 297 0.36 10.64 -5.61
C MET A 297 -0.20 10.56 -4.19
N ALA A 298 -0.22 11.69 -3.49
CA ALA A 298 -0.69 11.74 -2.10
C ALA A 298 -2.18 11.34 -1.97
N CYS A 299 -2.99 11.57 -3.01
CA CYS A 299 -4.38 11.14 -3.08
C CYS A 299 -4.53 9.60 -2.99
N ASP A 300 -3.67 8.82 -3.67
CA ASP A 300 -3.75 7.35 -3.67
C ASP A 300 -3.67 6.76 -2.27
N ARG A 301 -2.86 7.36 -1.40
CA ARG A 301 -2.76 6.93 0.00
C ARG A 301 -4.08 7.15 0.73
N ALA A 302 -4.70 8.31 0.54
CA ALA A 302 -5.95 8.66 1.20
C ALA A 302 -7.11 7.80 0.69
N LEU A 303 -7.24 7.67 -0.63
CA LEU A 303 -8.23 6.81 -1.27
C LEU A 303 -8.02 5.34 -0.92
N GLY A 304 -6.78 4.86 -0.89
CA GLY A 304 -6.46 3.49 -0.47
C GLY A 304 -6.83 3.18 0.98
N ASN A 305 -6.71 4.16 1.89
CA ASN A 305 -7.19 4.01 3.27
C ASN A 305 -8.73 3.95 3.32
N ILE A 306 -9.40 4.84 2.57
CA ILE A 306 -10.86 4.84 2.44
C ILE A 306 -11.36 3.50 1.89
N GLU A 307 -10.76 2.99 0.82
CA GLU A 307 -11.14 1.70 0.24
C GLU A 307 -10.96 0.54 1.23
N ARG A 308 -9.83 0.52 1.95
CA ARG A 308 -9.57 -0.51 2.95
C ARG A 308 -10.63 -0.50 4.05
N HIS A 309 -11.08 0.68 4.46
CA HIS A 309 -12.17 0.84 5.42
C HIS A 309 -13.51 0.40 4.82
N LEU A 310 -13.89 0.93 3.66
CA LEU A 310 -15.15 0.62 2.99
C LEU A 310 -15.28 -0.86 2.64
N ARG A 311 -14.19 -1.58 2.34
CA ARG A 311 -14.21 -3.04 2.12
C ARG A 311 -14.75 -3.82 3.32
N ARG A 312 -14.57 -3.31 4.54
CA ARG A 312 -15.07 -3.92 5.79
C ARG A 312 -16.53 -3.58 6.08
N VAL A 313 -17.11 -2.61 5.36
CA VAL A 313 -18.49 -2.19 5.51
C VAL A 313 -19.34 -2.88 4.44
N PRO A 314 -20.12 -3.91 4.79
CA PRO A 314 -20.82 -4.73 3.79
C PRO A 314 -22.02 -4.00 3.17
N ILE A 315 -22.63 -3.06 3.91
CA ILE A 315 -23.90 -2.44 3.56
C ILE A 315 -23.79 -0.91 3.70
N LEU A 316 -24.16 -0.18 2.65
CA LEU A 316 -24.29 1.28 2.60
C LEU A 316 -25.53 1.59 1.75
N TYR A 317 -26.53 2.27 2.32
CA TYR A 317 -27.80 2.52 1.64
C TYR A 317 -27.81 3.86 0.91
N THR A 318 -27.10 4.85 1.44
CA THR A 318 -27.16 6.24 0.98
C THR A 318 -25.77 6.83 0.71
N PRO A 319 -25.66 7.92 -0.08
CA PRO A 319 -24.42 8.67 -0.20
C PRO A 319 -23.92 9.23 1.15
N GLU A 320 -24.82 9.49 2.10
CA GLU A 320 -24.44 9.98 3.43
C GLU A 320 -23.77 8.88 4.27
N ASP A 321 -24.14 7.62 4.09
CA ASP A 321 -23.42 6.50 4.72
C ASP A 321 -21.96 6.47 4.24
N TYR A 322 -21.73 6.73 2.95
CA TYR A 322 -20.38 6.87 2.41
C TYR A 322 -19.64 8.05 3.07
N ALA A 323 -20.26 9.22 3.16
CA ALA A 323 -19.66 10.39 3.81
C ALA A 323 -19.24 10.09 5.25
N TYR A 324 -20.15 9.51 6.05
CA TYR A 324 -19.87 9.09 7.42
C TYR A 324 -18.68 8.13 7.50
N HIS A 325 -18.68 7.07 6.67
CA HIS A 325 -17.60 6.09 6.71
C HIS A 325 -16.27 6.64 6.20
N ILE A 326 -16.27 7.56 5.24
CA ILE A 326 -15.06 8.25 4.77
C ILE A 326 -14.46 9.11 5.89
N GLU A 327 -15.27 9.88 6.61
CA GLU A 327 -14.82 10.66 7.76
C GLU A 327 -14.18 9.77 8.84
N GLN A 328 -14.73 8.56 9.08
CA GLN A 328 -14.19 7.62 10.08
C GLN A 328 -13.06 6.71 9.57
N SER A 329 -12.65 6.81 8.30
CA SER A 329 -11.69 5.86 7.69
C SER A 329 -10.26 5.94 8.25
N VAL A 330 -9.93 7.05 8.92
CA VAL A 330 -8.63 7.31 9.55
C VAL A 330 -8.81 8.00 10.90
N SER A 331 -7.81 7.87 11.78
CA SER A 331 -7.85 8.46 13.13
C SER A 331 -7.93 9.98 13.11
N ARG A 332 -7.15 10.63 12.24
CA ARG A 332 -7.30 12.05 11.89
C ARG A 332 -8.29 12.17 10.74
N ARG A 333 -9.59 12.16 11.11
CA ARG A 333 -10.75 12.15 10.19
C ARG A 333 -10.53 13.05 8.96
N TYR A 334 -10.89 12.56 7.78
CA TYR A 334 -10.90 13.39 6.57
C TYR A 334 -12.03 14.43 6.65
N LYS A 335 -11.79 15.63 6.10
CA LYS A 335 -12.87 16.61 5.86
C LYS A 335 -13.66 16.14 4.63
N VAL A 336 -14.97 15.93 4.79
CA VAL A 336 -15.86 15.58 3.68
C VAL A 336 -16.72 16.79 3.29
N MET A 337 -16.54 17.25 2.05
CA MET A 337 -17.35 18.30 1.44
C MET A 337 -18.49 17.67 0.64
N ARG A 338 -19.73 17.92 1.06
CA ARG A 338 -20.94 17.44 0.38
C ARG A 338 -21.32 18.44 -0.70
N MET A 339 -20.97 18.12 -1.94
CA MET A 339 -21.22 18.98 -3.10
C MET A 339 -22.71 18.93 -3.49
N LYS A 340 -23.29 20.10 -3.72
CA LYS A 340 -24.69 20.27 -4.16
C LYS A 340 -24.73 20.71 -5.61
N GLN A 341 -25.85 20.46 -6.30
CA GLN A 341 -26.03 20.84 -7.70
C GLN A 341 -25.66 22.30 -8.00
N ALA A 342 -26.03 23.25 -7.13
CA ALA A 342 -25.74 24.68 -7.29
C ALA A 342 -24.23 25.04 -7.23
N MET A 343 -23.39 24.13 -6.76
CA MET A 343 -21.94 24.32 -6.65
C MET A 343 -21.21 23.93 -7.95
N PHE A 344 -21.89 23.24 -8.85
CA PHE A 344 -21.30 22.79 -10.11
C PHE A 344 -21.47 23.85 -11.18
N LEU A 345 -20.33 24.31 -11.69
CA LEU A 345 -20.26 25.25 -12.79
C LEU A 345 -20.30 24.50 -14.13
N ASN A 346 -21.01 25.07 -15.10
CA ASN A 346 -20.87 24.65 -16.48
C ASN A 346 -19.76 25.46 -17.14
N ILE A 347 -18.60 24.83 -17.32
CA ILE A 347 -17.40 25.42 -17.92
C ILE A 347 -17.16 24.84 -19.33
N GLY A 348 -18.05 23.95 -19.78
CA GLY A 348 -17.97 23.38 -21.11
C GLY A 348 -18.18 24.47 -22.16
N VAL A 349 -17.22 24.60 -23.06
CA VAL A 349 -17.47 25.21 -24.37
C VAL A 349 -18.17 24.13 -25.20
N LEU A 350 -19.31 24.50 -25.79
CA LEU A 350 -20.15 23.65 -26.64
C LEU A 350 -19.34 22.77 -27.60
#